data_AF-A0A5R8LXX6-F1
#
_entry.id   AF-A0A5R8LXX6-F1
#
_cell.length_a   1.000
_cell.length_b   1.000
_cell.length_c   1.000
_cell.angle_alpha   90.00
_cell.angle_beta   90.00
_cell.angle_gamma   90.00
#
_symmetry.space_group_name_H-M   'P 1'
#
loop_
_entity.id
_entity.type
_entity.pdbx_description
1 polymer ?
#
loop_
_entity_poly.entity_id
_entity_poly.type
_entity_poly.pdbx_seq_one_letter_code
_entity_poly.pdbx_strand_id
1 'polypeptide(L)'
;MNPIIKNILAVITGVLVGSIVNMGIVMISGSIIPPPEGGDITTMEGLKATIHLFQPKHFIFPFLAHALGTLVGAFVAAKIAAARPLSIGLIIGVFFLIGGIINITMLNGPVWFTILDLVAAYLPMAYLGTRWATR
;
A
#
# COMPACT_ATOMS: atom_id res chain seq x y z
N MET A 1 4.32 -26.84 -13.18
CA MET A 1 4.99 -26.22 -12.00
C MET A 1 4.32 -26.75 -10.74
N ASN A 2 5.08 -27.05 -9.68
CA ASN A 2 4.53 -27.46 -8.39
C ASN A 2 3.59 -26.35 -7.84
N PRO A 3 2.37 -26.68 -7.36
CA PRO A 3 1.42 -25.68 -6.83
C PRO A 3 1.98 -24.79 -5.72
N ILE A 4 2.86 -25.32 -4.87
CA ILE A 4 3.51 -24.58 -3.78
C ILE A 4 4.45 -23.52 -4.39
N ILE A 5 5.33 -23.93 -5.30
CA ILE A 5 6.26 -23.01 -5.99
C ILE A 5 5.47 -21.92 -6.72
N LYS A 6 4.39 -22.29 -7.42
CA LYS A 6 3.53 -21.34 -8.13
C LYS A 6 2.91 -20.30 -7.18
N ASN A 7 2.44 -20.71 -6.01
CA ASN A 7 1.88 -19.80 -5.01
C ASN A 7 2.94 -18.89 -4.37
N ILE A 8 4.15 -19.39 -4.13
CA ILE A 8 5.26 -18.56 -3.65
C ILE A 8 5.59 -17.48 -4.67
N LEU A 9 5.71 -17.85 -5.95
CA LEU A 9 5.93 -16.89 -7.02
C LEU A 9 4.77 -15.89 -7.13
N ALA A 10 3.52 -16.33 -6.98
CA ALA A 10 2.37 -15.45 -6.96
C ALA A 10 2.48 -14.36 -5.88
N VAL A 11 2.88 -14.73 -4.66
CA VAL A 11 3.08 -13.78 -3.56
C VAL A 11 4.23 -12.81 -3.87
N ILE A 12 5.39 -13.32 -4.30
CA ILE A 12 6.55 -12.49 -4.64
C ILE A 12 6.18 -11.48 -5.74
N THR A 13 5.57 -11.94 -6.83
CA THR A 13 5.14 -11.07 -7.93
C THR A 13 4.09 -10.06 -7.46
N GLY A 14 3.12 -10.47 -6.64
CA GLY A 14 2.12 -9.57 -6.07
C GLY A 14 2.74 -8.46 -5.22
N VAL A 15 3.68 -8.79 -4.33
CA VAL A 15 4.41 -7.80 -3.53
C VAL A 15 5.19 -6.84 -4.43
N LEU A 16 5.94 -7.37 -5.41
CA LEU A 16 6.74 -6.53 -6.32
C LEU A 16 5.86 -5.56 -7.12
N VAL A 17 4.80 -6.05 -7.76
CA VAL A 17 3.91 -5.20 -8.57
C VAL A 17 3.17 -4.20 -7.69
N GLY A 18 2.65 -4.63 -6.53
CA GLY A 18 1.99 -3.72 -5.60
C GLY A 18 2.92 -2.62 -5.11
N SER A 19 4.18 -2.93 -4.82
CA SER A 19 5.19 -1.96 -4.40
C SER A 19 5.57 -1.00 -5.51
N ILE A 20 5.64 -1.47 -6.77
CA ILE A 20 5.86 -0.60 -7.94
C ILE A 20 4.71 0.41 -8.08
N VAL A 21 3.46 -0.04 -7.95
CA VAL A 21 2.29 0.85 -8.01
C VAL A 21 2.32 1.87 -6.86
N ASN A 22 2.59 1.41 -5.64
CA ASN A 22 2.70 2.27 -4.47
C ASN A 22 3.78 3.35 -4.67
N MET A 23 5.00 2.94 -5.00
CA MET A 23 6.12 3.86 -5.20
C MET A 23 5.88 4.81 -6.37
N GLY A 24 5.27 4.32 -7.46
CA GLY A 24 4.90 5.17 -8.59
C GLY A 24 3.95 6.30 -8.19
N ILE A 25 2.93 6.00 -7.37
CA ILE A 25 1.99 7.00 -6.85
C ILE A 25 2.70 7.98 -5.90
N VAL A 26 3.58 7.50 -5.03
CA VAL A 26 4.36 8.35 -4.11
C VAL A 26 5.27 9.30 -4.90
N MET A 27 5.98 8.82 -5.92
CA MET A 27 6.92 9.62 -6.71
C MET A 27 6.25 10.77 -7.46
N ILE A 28 5.03 10.58 -7.97
CA ILE A 28 4.29 11.64 -8.67
C ILE A 28 3.53 12.57 -7.72
N SER A 29 3.38 12.19 -6.45
CA SER A 29 2.50 12.93 -5.53
C SER A 29 2.93 14.38 -5.31
N GLY A 30 4.23 14.63 -5.13
CA GLY A 30 4.78 15.94 -4.83
C GLY A 30 4.66 16.95 -5.98
N SER A 31 4.50 16.49 -7.23
CA SER A 31 4.24 17.39 -8.36
C SER A 31 2.78 17.80 -8.48
N ILE A 32 1.86 17.07 -7.85
CA ILE A 32 0.41 17.33 -7.87
C ILE A 32 -0.03 18.06 -6.60
N ILE A 33 0.41 17.58 -5.44
CA ILE A 33 0.21 18.22 -4.14
C ILE A 33 1.60 18.52 -3.58
N PRO A 34 2.09 19.75 -3.74
CA PRO A 34 3.39 20.15 -3.22
C PRO A 34 3.47 19.95 -1.69
N PRO A 35 4.67 19.68 -1.17
CA PRO A 35 4.89 19.68 0.27
C PRO A 35 4.57 21.05 0.88
N PRO A 36 4.29 21.10 2.20
CA PRO A 36 4.19 22.37 2.93
C PRO A 36 5.45 23.24 2.73
N GLU A 37 5.29 24.56 2.74
CA GLU A 37 6.42 25.49 2.61
C GLU A 37 7.50 25.20 3.66
N GLY A 38 8.76 25.13 3.21
CA GLY A 38 9.92 24.84 4.06
C GLY A 38 10.04 23.37 4.51
N GLY A 39 9.13 22.49 4.09
CA GLY A 39 9.15 21.07 4.41
C GLY A 39 9.92 20.22 3.39
N ASP A 40 10.91 19.45 3.86
CA ASP A 40 11.52 18.39 3.07
C ASP A 40 10.77 17.08 3.31
N ILE A 41 10.22 16.47 2.26
CA ILE A 41 9.54 15.16 2.31
C ILE A 41 10.30 14.07 1.55
N THR A 42 11.53 14.35 1.12
CA THR A 42 12.35 13.43 0.35
C THR A 42 13.18 12.49 1.22
N THR A 43 13.31 12.80 2.51
CA THR A 43 13.99 12.00 3.53
C THR A 43 13.01 11.59 4.64
N MET A 44 13.30 10.50 5.35
CA MET A 44 12.44 10.05 6.47
C MET A 44 12.48 11.06 7.63
N GLU A 45 13.66 11.60 7.93
CA GLU A 45 13.88 12.61 8.94
C GLU A 45 13.13 13.91 8.60
N GLY A 46 13.26 14.38 7.35
CA GLY A 46 12.54 15.55 6.85
C GLY A 46 11.03 15.35 6.90
N LEU A 47 10.54 14.20 6.42
CA LEU A 47 9.11 13.89 6.43
C LEU A 47 8.55 13.90 7.84
N LYS A 48 9.25 13.28 8.80
CA LYS A 48 8.86 13.27 10.21
C LYS A 48 8.87 14.67 10.83
N ALA A 49 9.86 15.49 10.48
CA ALA A 49 9.90 16.89 10.91
C ALA A 49 8.79 17.73 10.26
N THR A 50 8.29 17.37 9.08
CA THR A 50 7.30 18.14 8.31
C THR A 50 5.85 17.69 8.53
N ILE A 51 5.62 16.45 8.96
CA ILE A 51 4.27 15.84 8.98
C ILE A 51 3.25 16.62 9.81
N HIS A 52 3.70 17.35 10.84
CA HIS A 52 2.83 18.21 11.65
C HIS A 52 2.27 19.42 10.88
N LEU A 53 2.88 19.80 9.75
CA LEU A 53 2.39 20.83 8.84
C LEU A 53 1.43 20.28 7.77
N PHE A 54 1.22 18.96 7.71
CA PHE A 54 0.36 18.36 6.69
C PHE A 54 -1.11 18.70 6.95
N GLN A 55 -1.72 19.36 5.96
CA GLN A 55 -3.17 19.44 5.79
C GLN A 55 -3.76 18.12 5.24
N PRO A 56 -5.08 17.86 5.38
CA PRO A 56 -5.73 16.64 4.88
C PRO A 56 -5.42 16.29 3.42
N LYS A 57 -5.25 17.28 2.54
CA LYS A 57 -4.90 17.06 1.12
C LYS A 57 -3.59 16.27 0.93
N HIS A 58 -2.60 16.44 1.80
CA HIS A 58 -1.30 15.76 1.68
C HIS A 58 -1.37 14.26 1.98
N PHE A 59 -2.47 13.80 2.58
CA PHE A 59 -2.71 12.39 2.89
C PHE A 59 -3.45 11.62 1.79
N ILE A 60 -3.95 12.32 0.76
CA ILE A 60 -4.65 11.70 -0.38
C ILE A 60 -3.74 10.71 -1.10
N PHE A 61 -2.54 11.14 -1.48
CA PHE A 61 -1.61 10.29 -2.24
C PHE A 61 -1.03 9.12 -1.41
N PRO A 62 -0.63 9.30 -0.14
CA PRO A 62 -0.27 8.18 0.73
C PRO A 62 -1.39 7.12 0.81
N PHE A 63 -2.64 7.54 1.04
CA PHE A 63 -3.78 6.61 1.04
C PHE A 63 -3.93 5.89 -0.29
N LEU A 64 -3.89 6.62 -1.41
CA LEU A 64 -4.01 6.02 -2.75
C LEU A 64 -2.87 5.05 -3.04
N ALA A 65 -1.63 5.38 -2.64
CA ALA A 65 -0.47 4.52 -2.80
C ALA A 65 -0.63 3.20 -2.02
N HIS A 66 -1.08 3.28 -0.77
CA HIS A 66 -1.35 2.12 0.08
C HIS A 66 -2.50 1.28 -0.50
N ALA A 67 -3.63 1.92 -0.82
CA ALA A 67 -4.84 1.27 -1.27
C ALA A 67 -4.69 0.61 -2.64
N LEU A 68 -4.20 1.35 -3.64
CA LEU A 68 -4.04 0.85 -5.00
C LEU A 68 -2.85 -0.09 -5.13
N GLY A 69 -1.76 0.16 -4.39
CA GLY A 69 -0.64 -0.78 -4.31
C GLY A 69 -1.09 -2.15 -3.78
N THR A 70 -1.84 -2.16 -2.68
CA THR A 70 -2.39 -3.41 -2.11
C THR A 70 -3.38 -4.09 -3.06
N LEU A 71 -4.29 -3.32 -3.67
CA LEU A 71 -5.28 -3.84 -4.59
C LEU A 71 -4.63 -4.52 -5.80
N VAL A 72 -3.70 -3.84 -6.48
CA VAL A 72 -3.06 -4.36 -7.68
C VAL A 72 -2.16 -5.55 -7.32
N GLY A 73 -1.41 -5.46 -6.23
CA GLY A 73 -0.59 -6.58 -5.76
C GLY A 73 -1.42 -7.83 -5.46
N ALA A 74 -2.54 -7.68 -4.76
CA ALA A 74 -3.45 -8.79 -4.46
C ALA A 74 -4.14 -9.34 -5.72
N PHE A 75 -4.55 -8.47 -6.65
CA PHE A 75 -5.11 -8.89 -7.94
C PHE A 75 -4.12 -9.76 -8.72
N VAL A 76 -2.87 -9.31 -8.85
CA VAL A 76 -1.82 -10.04 -9.58
C VAL A 76 -1.50 -11.37 -8.89
N ALA A 77 -1.33 -11.37 -7.56
CA ALA A 77 -1.08 -12.60 -6.81
C ALA A 77 -2.23 -13.60 -6.98
N ALA A 78 -3.48 -13.14 -6.88
CA ALA A 78 -4.65 -13.99 -7.04
C ALA A 78 -4.80 -14.56 -8.47
N LYS A 79 -4.44 -13.79 -9.52
CA LYS A 79 -4.42 -14.28 -10.91
C LYS A 79 -3.37 -15.36 -11.14
N ILE A 80 -2.24 -15.31 -10.45
CA ILE A 80 -1.14 -16.27 -10.60
C ILE A 80 -1.33 -17.50 -9.72
N ALA A 81 -2.05 -17.38 -8.59
CA ALA A 81 -2.23 -18.45 -7.61
C ALA A 81 -2.70 -19.77 -8.24
N ALA A 82 -2.07 -20.88 -7.81
CA ALA A 82 -2.47 -22.23 -8.20
C ALA A 82 -3.71 -22.72 -7.44
N ALA A 83 -3.87 -22.26 -6.19
CA ALA A 83 -4.97 -22.64 -5.32
C ALA A 83 -5.22 -21.55 -4.27
N ARG A 84 -6.45 -21.49 -3.74
CA ARG A 84 -6.86 -20.56 -2.67
C ARG A 84 -6.50 -19.10 -2.99
N PRO A 85 -6.93 -18.55 -4.14
CA PRO A 85 -6.58 -17.19 -4.55
C PRO A 85 -6.94 -16.15 -3.50
N LEU A 86 -8.07 -16.31 -2.79
CA LEU A 86 -8.45 -15.44 -1.67
C LEU A 86 -7.40 -15.41 -0.56
N SER A 87 -6.91 -16.57 -0.12
CA SER A 87 -5.86 -16.63 0.90
C SER A 87 -4.57 -15.99 0.40
N ILE A 88 -4.18 -16.24 -0.85
CA ILE A 88 -2.97 -15.66 -1.46
C ILE A 88 -3.07 -14.13 -1.56
N GLY A 89 -4.21 -13.59 -2.00
CA GLY A 89 -4.41 -12.14 -2.04
C GLY A 89 -4.46 -11.49 -0.66
N LEU A 90 -5.07 -12.13 0.34
CA LEU A 90 -5.07 -11.63 1.72
C LEU A 90 -3.66 -11.61 2.34
N ILE A 91 -2.77 -12.54 1.96
CA ILE A 91 -1.35 -12.48 2.35
C ILE A 91 -0.70 -11.17 1.88
N ILE A 92 -1.02 -10.71 0.66
CA ILE A 92 -0.56 -9.40 0.17
C ILE A 92 -1.12 -8.27 1.04
N GLY A 93 -2.41 -8.33 1.37
CA GLY A 93 -3.03 -7.35 2.28
C GLY A 93 -2.36 -7.27 3.64
N VAL A 94 -2.04 -8.42 4.25
CA VAL A 94 -1.32 -8.48 5.52
C VAL A 94 0.10 -7.94 5.39
N PHE A 95 0.81 -8.28 4.31
CA PHE A 95 2.16 -7.76 4.07
C PHE A 95 2.18 -6.22 4.01
N PHE A 96 1.27 -5.62 3.23
CA PHE A 96 1.17 -4.16 3.14
C PHE A 96 0.67 -3.53 4.44
N LEU A 97 -0.25 -4.18 5.16
CA LEU A 97 -0.72 -3.72 6.48
C LEU A 97 0.42 -3.62 7.49
N ILE A 98 1.33 -4.61 7.51
CA ILE A 98 2.52 -4.56 8.37
C ILE A 98 3.37 -3.32 8.02
N GLY A 99 3.59 -3.05 6.74
CA GLY A 99 4.26 -1.82 6.28
C GLY A 99 3.53 -0.54 6.73
N GLY A 100 2.20 -0.52 6.65
CA GLY A 100 1.36 0.56 7.15
C GLY A 100 1.52 0.82 8.64
N ILE A 101 1.46 -0.24 9.45
CA ILE A 101 1.66 -0.17 10.91
C ILE A 101 3.06 0.37 11.24
N ILE A 102 4.09 -0.06 10.50
CA ILE A 102 5.45 0.48 10.67
C ILE A 102 5.47 1.98 10.34
N ASN A 103 4.88 2.40 9.22
CA ASN A 103 4.86 3.81 8.82
C ASN A 103 4.18 4.71 9.86
N ILE A 104 2.99 4.34 10.37
CA ILE A 104 2.28 5.18 11.35
C ILE A 104 3.02 5.29 12.68
N THR A 105 3.70 4.24 13.12
CA THR A 105 4.44 4.24 14.40
C THR A 105 5.74 5.04 14.28
N MET A 106 6.37 5.05 13.10
CA MET A 106 7.54 5.88 12.83
C MET A 106 7.19 7.37 12.71
N LEU A 107 6.10 7.70 12.01
CA LEU A 107 5.73 9.07 11.64
C LEU A 107 4.85 9.78 12.67
N ASN A 108 4.08 9.05 13.49
CA ASN A 108 3.12 9.61 14.45
C ASN A 108 2.16 10.64 13.81
N GLY A 109 1.57 10.26 12.66
CA GLY A 109 0.61 11.09 11.94
C GLY A 109 -0.74 11.26 12.65
N PRO A 110 -1.67 12.03 12.07
CA PRO A 110 -2.96 12.31 12.69
C PRO A 110 -3.82 11.05 12.80
N VAL A 111 -4.48 10.88 13.95
CA VAL A 111 -5.25 9.67 14.30
C VAL A 111 -6.33 9.33 13.26
N TRP A 112 -7.02 10.34 12.71
CA TRP A 112 -8.06 10.11 11.69
C TRP A 112 -7.51 9.42 10.45
N PHE A 113 -6.29 9.80 10.02
CA PHE A 113 -5.66 9.22 8.83
C PHE A 113 -5.20 7.80 9.12
N THR A 114 -4.58 7.59 10.29
CA THR A 114 -4.17 6.27 10.76
C THR A 114 -5.33 5.27 10.74
N ILE A 115 -6.50 5.67 11.25
CA ILE A 115 -7.69 4.79 11.25
C ILE A 115 -8.17 4.53 9.82
N LEU A 116 -8.31 5.58 9.01
CA LEU A 116 -8.75 5.46 7.62
C LEU A 116 -7.85 4.51 6.83
N ASP A 117 -6.54 4.71 6.94
CA ASP A 117 -5.54 3.97 6.19
C ASP A 117 -5.48 2.51 6.61
N LEU A 118 -5.31 2.21 7.91
CA LEU A 118 -5.24 0.83 8.41
C LEU A 118 -6.51 0.03 8.10
N VAL A 119 -7.68 0.66 8.21
CA VAL A 119 -8.96 -0.03 8.01
C VAL A 119 -9.25 -0.24 6.54
N ALA A 120 -9.05 0.78 5.69
CA ALA A 120 -9.54 0.76 4.31
C ALA A 120 -8.46 0.38 3.28
N ALA A 121 -7.20 0.75 3.46
CA ALA A 121 -6.19 0.66 2.41
C ALA A 121 -5.61 -0.75 2.21
N TYR A 122 -5.75 -1.65 3.19
CA TYR A 122 -5.04 -2.93 3.17
C TYR A 122 -5.97 -4.13 2.94
N LEU A 123 -6.59 -4.66 3.99
CA LEU A 123 -7.39 -5.90 3.89
C LEU A 123 -8.61 -5.76 2.97
N PRO A 124 -9.39 -4.65 2.99
CA PRO A 124 -10.49 -4.48 2.04
C PRO A 124 -10.03 -4.41 0.59
N MET A 125 -8.92 -3.72 0.31
CA MET A 125 -8.37 -3.59 -1.04
C MET A 125 -7.76 -4.90 -1.54
N ALA A 126 -7.10 -5.67 -0.65
CA ALA A 126 -6.64 -7.01 -0.96
C ALA A 126 -7.79 -7.95 -1.31
N TYR A 127 -8.88 -7.89 -0.53
CA TYR A 127 -10.10 -8.63 -0.81
C TYR A 127 -10.70 -8.23 -2.17
N LEU A 128 -10.84 -6.93 -2.43
CA LEU A 128 -11.41 -6.40 -3.66
C LEU A 128 -10.58 -6.82 -4.89
N GLY A 129 -9.26 -6.61 -4.84
CA GLY A 129 -8.34 -7.01 -5.90
C GLY A 129 -8.42 -8.51 -6.17
N THR A 130 -8.50 -9.33 -5.12
CA THR A 130 -8.68 -10.77 -5.29
C THR A 130 -10.03 -11.13 -5.92
N ARG A 131 -11.12 -10.51 -5.46
CA ARG A 131 -12.47 -10.72 -6.02
C ARG A 131 -12.53 -10.36 -7.50
N TRP A 132 -11.84 -9.31 -7.94
CA TRP A 132 -11.75 -8.95 -9.35
C TRP A 132 -10.87 -9.92 -10.15
N ALA A 133 -9.85 -10.51 -9.52
CA ALA A 133 -9.02 -11.52 -10.17
C ALA A 133 -9.75 -12.84 -10.40
N THR A 134 -10.74 -13.20 -9.57
CA THR A 134 -11.42 -14.51 -9.63
C THR A 134 -12.83 -14.47 -10.19
N ARG A 135 -13.29 -13.28 -10.62
CA ARG A 135 -14.42 -13.15 -11.54
C ARG A 135 -13.98 -13.54 -12.95
#